data_AF-A0A7R9PFQ6-F1
#
_entry.id   AF-A0A7R9PFQ6-F1
#
_cell.length_a   1.000
_cell.length_b   1.000
_cell.length_c   1.000
_cell.angle_alpha   90.00
_cell.angle_beta   90.00
_cell.angle_gamma   90.00
#
_symmetry.space_group_name_H-M   'P 1'
#
loop_
_entity.id
_entity.type
_entity.pdbx_description
1 polymer ?
#
loop_
_entity_poly.entity_id
_entity_poly.type
_entity_poly.pdbx_seq_one_letter_code
_entity_poly.pdbx_strand_id
1 'polypeptide(L)'
;VVCAACRHVSVTYEPFMYLSVPLPHAMEKQICVTFVPASSKEPVKYLVILDKQGRVHNIKEELLIYMKDNPPKKMIIAEVLNNHISKALMDI
;
A
#
# COMPACT_ATOMS: atom_id res chain seq x y z
N VAL A 1 15.98 -36.37 14.23
CA VAL A 1 15.99 -37.73 13.62
C VAL A 1 15.81 -37.58 12.12
N VAL A 2 16.56 -38.30 11.27
CA VAL A 2 16.47 -38.13 9.80
C VAL A 2 15.51 -39.15 9.22
N CYS A 3 14.52 -38.70 8.43
CA CYS A 3 13.60 -39.59 7.76
C CYS A 3 14.34 -40.43 6.70
N ALA A 4 14.30 -41.75 6.81
CA ALA A 4 15.00 -42.63 5.88
C ALA A 4 14.43 -42.62 4.45
N ALA A 5 13.15 -42.24 4.27
CA ALA A 5 12.50 -42.24 2.95
C ALA A 5 12.78 -40.96 2.15
N CYS A 6 12.70 -39.77 2.77
CA CYS A 6 12.87 -38.48 2.09
C CYS A 6 14.16 -37.75 2.48
N ARG A 7 14.98 -38.32 3.37
CA ARG A 7 16.20 -37.73 3.94
C ARG A 7 15.99 -36.37 4.62
N HIS A 8 14.74 -35.98 4.90
CA HIS A 8 14.43 -34.76 5.64
C HIS A 8 14.84 -34.92 7.11
N VAL A 9 15.58 -33.93 7.62
CA VAL A 9 15.99 -33.89 9.03
C VAL A 9 14.82 -33.38 9.85
N SER A 10 14.17 -34.27 10.60
CA SER A 10 13.11 -33.87 11.53
C SER A 10 13.71 -33.21 12.77
N VAL A 11 13.25 -31.98 13.02
CA VAL A 11 13.52 -31.18 14.22
C VAL A 11 12.28 -31.26 15.09
N THR A 12 12.40 -31.84 16.29
CA THR A 12 11.34 -31.84 17.30
C THR A 12 11.40 -30.53 18.09
N TYR A 13 10.41 -29.68 17.90
CA TYR A 13 10.19 -28.50 18.75
C TYR A 13 9.50 -28.92 20.04
N GLU A 14 9.90 -28.34 21.17
CA GLU A 14 9.20 -28.54 22.44
C GLU A 14 7.79 -27.91 22.37
N PRO A 15 6.75 -28.55 22.93
CA PRO A 15 5.34 -28.16 22.78
C PRO A 15 4.98 -26.78 23.36
N PHE A 16 5.91 -26.09 23.99
CA PHE A 16 5.75 -24.73 24.55
C PHE A 16 6.57 -23.66 23.84
N MET A 17 7.15 -23.96 22.67
CA MET A 17 7.96 -22.99 21.93
C MET A 17 7.06 -22.16 21.00
N TYR A 18 6.81 -20.89 21.35
CA TYR A 18 6.14 -19.93 20.47
C TYR A 18 7.16 -19.34 19.49
N LEU A 19 6.87 -19.45 18.19
CA LEU A 19 7.61 -18.76 17.14
C LEU A 19 6.81 -17.53 16.71
N SER A 20 7.46 -16.36 16.79
CA SER A 20 6.87 -15.10 16.30
C SER A 20 6.78 -15.14 14.77
N VAL A 21 5.57 -15.15 14.25
CA VAL A 21 5.30 -14.96 12.81
C VAL A 21 4.91 -13.51 12.56
N PRO A 22 5.40 -12.89 11.46
CA PRO A 22 4.96 -11.56 11.09
C PRO A 22 3.46 -11.58 10.82
N LEU A 23 2.75 -10.65 11.45
CA LEU A 23 1.31 -10.48 11.23
C LEU A 23 1.07 -10.13 9.75
N PRO A 24 0.17 -10.83 9.06
CA PRO A 24 -0.23 -10.46 7.70
C PRO A 24 -0.70 -9.01 7.66
N HIS A 25 -0.32 -8.27 6.62
CA HIS A 25 -0.67 -6.85 6.44
C HIS A 25 -0.16 -5.90 7.54
N ALA A 26 0.73 -6.35 8.43
CA ALA A 26 1.29 -5.49 9.49
C ALA A 26 2.05 -4.27 8.96
N MET A 27 2.56 -4.37 7.72
CA MET A 27 3.25 -3.28 7.04
C MET A 27 2.32 -2.47 6.12
N GLU A 28 1.04 -2.83 6.00
CA GLU A 28 0.11 -2.07 5.17
C GLU A 28 -0.46 -0.87 5.92
N LYS A 29 -0.80 0.16 5.15
CA LYS A 29 -1.43 1.40 5.57
C LYS A 29 -2.48 1.78 4.53
N GLN A 30 -3.68 2.07 4.99
CA GLN A 30 -4.75 2.58 4.15
C GLN A 30 -4.73 4.11 4.14
N ILE A 31 -4.84 4.70 2.96
CA ILE A 31 -4.84 6.15 2.75
C ILE A 31 -6.04 6.53 1.89
N CYS A 32 -6.92 7.38 2.41
CA CYS A 32 -8.01 7.98 1.64
C CYS A 32 -7.50 9.16 0.83
N VAL A 33 -7.52 9.05 -0.50
CA VAL A 33 -7.12 10.10 -1.43
C VAL A 33 -8.35 10.63 -2.15
N THR A 34 -8.47 11.96 -2.26
CA THR A 34 -9.53 12.58 -3.07
C THR A 34 -8.95 12.99 -4.41
N PHE A 35 -9.38 12.32 -5.48
CA PHE A 35 -9.05 12.69 -6.84
C PHE A 35 -9.98 13.80 -7.31
N VAL A 36 -9.40 14.93 -7.71
CA VAL A 36 -10.12 16.06 -8.30
C VAL A 36 -9.79 16.10 -9.81
N PRO A 37 -10.73 15.75 -10.70
CA PRO A 37 -10.49 15.85 -12.12
C PRO A 37 -10.35 17.30 -12.58
N ALA A 38 -9.59 17.53 -13.66
CA ALA A 38 -9.49 18.86 -14.28
C ALA A 38 -10.78 19.31 -15.00
N SER A 39 -11.65 18.36 -15.33
CA SER A 39 -13.01 18.63 -15.81
C SER A 39 -13.92 19.02 -14.65
N SER A 40 -15.05 19.69 -14.90
CA SER A 40 -16.09 20.03 -13.91
C SER A 40 -16.87 18.84 -13.34
N LYS A 41 -16.27 17.64 -13.33
CA LYS A 41 -16.82 16.44 -12.71
C LYS A 41 -16.57 16.49 -11.20
N GLU A 42 -17.39 15.77 -10.45
CA GLU A 42 -17.28 15.71 -8.99
C GLU A 42 -15.98 15.00 -8.54
N PRO A 43 -15.36 15.46 -7.44
CA PRO A 43 -14.23 14.76 -6.83
C PRO A 43 -14.61 13.35 -6.37
N VAL A 44 -13.71 12.39 -6.57
CA VAL A 44 -13.91 10.98 -6.20
C VAL A 44 -12.91 10.59 -5.12
N LYS A 45 -13.39 9.90 -4.08
CA LYS A 45 -12.52 9.37 -3.01
C LYS A 45 -12.09 7.94 -3.33
N TYR A 46 -10.80 7.68 -3.24
CA TYR A 46 -10.19 6.37 -3.40
C TYR A 46 -9.54 5.94 -2.08
N LEU A 47 -9.67 4.67 -1.73
CA LEU A 47 -8.94 4.05 -0.63
C LEU A 47 -7.73 3.31 -1.22
N VAL A 48 -6.54 3.83 -0.97
CA VAL A 48 -5.28 3.25 -1.47
C VAL A 48 -4.61 2.48 -0.34
N ILE A 49 -4.14 1.27 -0.61
CA ILE A 49 -3.42 0.44 0.36
C ILE A 49 -1.95 0.45 -0.05
N LEU A 50 -1.07 0.90 0.85
CA LEU A 50 0.37 1.01 0.62
C LEU A 50 1.15 0.39 1.76
N ASP A 51 2.41 0.06 1.52
CA ASP A 51 3.33 -0.23 2.62
C ASP A 51 3.58 1.03 3.46
N LYS A 52 3.80 0.88 4.77
CA LYS A 52 4.15 1.95 5.71
C LYS A 52 5.43 2.69 5.31
N GLN A 53 6.31 2.04 4.57
CA GLN A 53 7.55 2.60 4.01
C GLN A 53 7.37 3.09 2.55
N GLY A 54 6.14 3.02 2.02
CA GLY A 54 5.80 3.46 0.67
C GLY A 54 6.00 4.97 0.47
N ARG A 55 6.26 5.36 -0.77
CA ARG A 55 6.47 6.76 -1.18
C ARG A 55 5.21 7.35 -1.78
N VAL A 56 5.20 8.67 -1.94
CA VAL A 56 4.13 9.41 -2.63
C VAL A 56 3.93 8.88 -4.06
N HIS A 57 5.02 8.48 -4.73
CA HIS A 57 4.97 7.85 -6.04
C HIS A 57 4.05 6.62 -6.09
N ASN A 58 4.07 5.78 -5.05
CA ASN A 58 3.24 4.57 -5.03
C ASN A 58 1.74 4.89 -4.93
N ILE A 59 1.36 6.02 -4.31
CA ILE A 59 -0.03 6.50 -4.34
C ILE A 59 -0.50 6.73 -5.78
N LYS A 60 0.37 7.33 -6.59
CA LYS A 60 0.08 7.65 -7.99
C LYS A 60 -0.04 6.38 -8.84
N GLU A 61 0.88 5.44 -8.67
CA GLU A 61 0.83 4.14 -9.37
C GLU A 61 -0.48 3.39 -9.05
N GLU A 62 -0.84 3.29 -7.77
CA GLU A 62 -2.09 2.65 -7.37
C GLU A 62 -3.32 3.36 -7.95
N LEU A 63 -3.36 4.70 -7.91
CA LEU A 63 -4.46 5.45 -8.51
C LEU A 63 -4.59 5.20 -10.02
N LEU A 64 -3.48 5.08 -10.75
CA LEU A 64 -3.51 4.73 -12.16
C LEU A 64 -4.13 3.35 -12.40
N ILE A 65 -3.88 2.39 -11.50
CA ILE A 65 -4.48 1.05 -11.55
C ILE A 65 -5.99 1.11 -11.27
N TYR A 66 -6.44 1.96 -10.34
CA TYR A 66 -7.88 2.16 -10.09
C TYR A 66 -8.58 2.84 -11.27
N MET A 67 -7.88 3.69 -12.03
CA MET A 67 -8.44 4.52 -13.10
C MET A 67 -8.23 3.94 -14.51
N LYS A 68 -7.98 2.63 -14.63
CA LYS A 68 -7.64 1.89 -15.88
C LYS A 68 -8.31 2.39 -17.16
N ASP A 69 -9.59 2.72 -17.12
CA ASP A 69 -10.36 3.12 -18.30
C ASP A 69 -10.03 4.52 -18.82
N ASN A 70 -9.56 5.43 -17.95
CA ASN A 70 -9.26 6.81 -18.32
C ASN A 70 -8.20 7.43 -17.39
N PRO A 71 -6.92 7.01 -17.53
CA PRO A 71 -5.85 7.54 -16.70
C PRO A 71 -5.56 9.02 -17.03
N PRO A 72 -5.35 9.87 -16.03
CA PRO A 72 -4.97 11.27 -16.27
C PRO A 72 -3.56 11.36 -16.88
N LYS A 73 -3.39 12.20 -17.91
CA LYS A 73 -2.07 12.44 -18.54
C LYS A 73 -1.04 13.07 -17.60
N LYS A 74 -1.51 13.92 -16.68
CA LYS A 74 -0.70 14.58 -15.66
C LYS A 74 -1.50 14.59 -14.36
N MET A 75 -0.83 14.22 -13.27
CA MET A 75 -1.39 14.23 -11.94
C MET A 75 -0.35 14.78 -10.98
N ILE A 76 -0.82 15.65 -10.07
CA ILE A 76 -0.06 16.23 -8.97
C ILE A 76 -0.72 15.76 -7.69
N ILE A 77 0.09 15.32 -6.73
CA ILE A 77 -0.39 14.98 -5.39
C ILE A 77 -0.15 16.19 -4.50
N ALA A 78 -1.12 16.52 -3.67
CA ALA A 78 -0.99 17.61 -2.72
C ALA A 78 -1.55 17.20 -1.36
N GLU A 79 -0.93 17.73 -0.31
CA GLU A 79 -1.43 17.64 1.05
C GLU A 79 -2.48 18.73 1.29
N VAL A 80 -3.62 18.32 1.82
CA VAL A 80 -4.71 19.21 2.20
C VAL A 80 -4.81 19.23 3.72
N LEU A 81 -4.74 20.42 4.30
CA LEU A 81 -4.86 20.67 5.73
C LEU A 81 -5.85 21.80 5.94
N ASN A 82 -6.76 21.73 6.93
CA ASN A 82 -7.70 22.83 7.24
C ASN A 82 -8.39 23.44 6.01
N ASN A 83 -8.89 22.59 5.11
CA ASN A 83 -9.58 22.99 3.86
C ASN A 83 -8.74 23.83 2.87
N HIS A 84 -7.43 23.88 3.00
CA HIS A 84 -6.54 24.49 2.01
C HIS A 84 -5.46 23.51 1.56
N ILE A 85 -4.94 23.74 0.35
CA ILE A 85 -3.80 22.99 -0.17
C ILE A 85 -2.55 23.54 0.53
N SER A 86 -2.01 22.74 1.44
CA SER A 86 -0.84 23.11 2.26
C SER A 86 0.45 22.98 1.45
N LYS A 87 0.62 21.86 0.74
CA LYS A 87 1.86 21.56 0.02
C LYS A 87 1.63 20.65 -1.18
N ALA A 88 2.25 20.95 -2.32
CA ALA A 88 2.37 20.00 -3.41
C ALA A 88 3.49 18.99 -3.10
N LEU A 89 3.17 17.70 -3.15
CA LEU A 89 4.12 16.62 -2.94
C LEU A 89 4.77 16.26 -4.29
N MET A 90 6.09 16.34 -4.35
CA MET A 90 6.86 15.96 -5.53
C MET A 90 7.24 14.48 -5.46
N ASP A 91 7.16 13.80 -6.60
CA ASP A 91 7.66 12.45 -6.80
C ASP A 91 9.21 12.53 -6.86
N ILE A 92 9.91 12.36 -5.73
CA ILE A 92 11.38 12.25 -5.67
C ILE A 92 11.79 10.76 -5.72
#